data_AF-A0A1D2ICV3-F1
#
_entry.id   AF-A0A1D2ICV3-F1
#
_cell.length_a   1.000
_cell.length_b   1.000
_cell.length_c   1.000
_cell.angle_alpha   90.00
_cell.angle_beta   90.00
_cell.angle_gamma   90.00
#
_symmetry.space_group_name_H-M   'P 1'
#
loop_
_entity.id
_entity.type
_entity.pdbx_description
1 polymer ?
#
loop_
_entity_poly.entity_id
_entity_poly.type
_entity_poly.pdbx_seq_one_letter_code
_entity_poly.pdbx_strand_id
1 'polypeptide(L)'
;MFEPIWNRSFVDHVQITMAEDIGIGGRAGYYDGIGAARDVIQNHLLQLMALTAMEEPASFDADALAAEKTKVLGAVRLPKDLGRDTVRGQYAAGWQGGAKAVGYLEEEGIDASSNTDTYAAIRLGVDNRRWAGVPFYLRTGKRLGRRVTEIAVVFQRAPHSPFDTTATEELGSNAIVIRVQPDEGVTVRFGSKVPGTSMEIRDVSMDFAYGESFTESSPEAYERLILDVLLGDSNLFPRTEEVELSWKILDPIEEYWDNHGRPAQYPAGTWGPVEADHMLERDGRSWRRP
;
A
#
# COMPACT_ATOMS: atom_id res chain seq x y z
N MET A 1 12.22 14.21 14.42
CA MET A 1 11.68 13.10 15.24
C MET A 1 11.74 11.77 14.49
N PHE A 2 11.17 11.67 13.27
CA PHE A 2 11.04 10.39 12.57
C PHE A 2 12.23 9.97 11.69
N GLU A 3 13.03 10.91 11.16
CA GLU A 3 14.18 10.58 10.30
C GLU A 3 15.12 9.51 10.91
N PRO A 4 15.53 9.59 12.19
CA PRO A 4 16.49 8.63 12.75
C PRO A 4 15.98 7.19 12.83
N ILE A 5 14.65 7.01 12.85
CA ILE A 5 13.99 5.69 12.91
C ILE A 5 13.50 5.23 11.53
N TRP A 6 13.68 6.02 10.47
CA TRP A 6 13.19 5.72 9.12
C TRP A 6 14.20 4.92 8.29
N ASN A 7 14.61 3.77 8.83
CA ASN A 7 15.58 2.87 8.20
C ASN A 7 15.46 1.44 8.75
N ARG A 8 16.14 0.50 8.08
CA ARG A 8 16.18 -0.94 8.40
C ARG A 8 16.62 -1.32 9.82
N SER A 9 17.21 -0.41 10.58
CA SER A 9 17.58 -0.70 11.98
C SER A 9 16.37 -0.66 12.91
N PHE A 10 15.28 -0.01 12.48
CA PHE A 10 14.07 0.18 13.27
C PHE A 10 12.82 -0.30 12.54
N VAL A 11 12.75 -0.17 11.22
CA VAL A 11 11.60 -0.63 10.42
C VAL A 11 11.70 -2.13 10.17
N ASP A 12 10.62 -2.86 10.43
CA ASP A 12 10.49 -4.28 10.10
C ASP A 12 10.00 -4.45 8.66
N HIS A 13 8.92 -3.75 8.30
CA HIS A 13 8.36 -3.75 6.95
C HIS A 13 7.49 -2.51 6.72
N VAL A 14 7.18 -2.27 5.45
CA VAL A 14 6.26 -1.22 5.01
C VAL A 14 5.08 -1.87 4.29
N GLN A 15 3.86 -1.43 4.60
CA GLN A 15 2.65 -1.81 3.86
C GLN A 15 2.05 -0.57 3.21
N ILE A 16 1.77 -0.64 1.90
CA ILE A 16 1.08 0.42 1.16
C ILE A 16 -0.19 -0.18 0.59
N THR A 17 -1.34 0.35 1.02
CA THR A 17 -2.66 -0.14 0.61
C THR A 17 -3.39 0.96 -0.15
N MET A 18 -3.95 0.63 -1.30
CA MET A 18 -5.00 1.43 -1.97
C MET A 18 -6.19 0.52 -2.26
N ALA A 19 -7.17 0.53 -1.37
CA ALA A 19 -8.37 -0.28 -1.47
C ALA A 19 -9.56 0.59 -1.94
N GLU A 20 -10.40 0.01 -2.78
CA GLU A 20 -11.66 0.59 -3.22
C GLU A 20 -12.81 -0.36 -2.87
N ASP A 21 -13.89 0.17 -2.31
CA ASP A 21 -15.13 -0.58 -2.05
C ASP A 21 -16.05 -0.67 -3.27
N ILE A 22 -15.76 0.11 -4.31
CA ILE A 22 -16.48 0.09 -5.57
C ILE A 22 -15.96 -1.01 -6.49
N GLY A 23 -16.84 -1.51 -7.37
CA GLY A 23 -16.48 -2.40 -8.47
C GLY A 23 -15.97 -1.64 -9.69
N ILE A 24 -15.98 -2.28 -10.85
CA ILE A 24 -15.58 -1.65 -12.12
C ILE A 24 -16.63 -0.67 -12.67
N GLY A 25 -17.88 -0.78 -12.21
CA GLY A 25 -18.99 0.04 -12.70
C GLY A 25 -19.16 -0.07 -14.21
N GLY A 26 -19.55 1.03 -14.87
CA GLY A 26 -19.73 1.08 -16.33
C GLY A 26 -18.45 1.09 -17.16
N ARG A 27 -17.28 0.80 -16.58
CA ARG A 27 -15.97 0.88 -17.26
C ARG A 27 -15.45 -0.47 -17.75
N ALA A 28 -16.33 -1.46 -17.93
CA ALA A 28 -15.98 -2.84 -18.30
C ALA A 28 -14.97 -2.91 -19.46
N GLY A 29 -15.28 -2.31 -20.61
CA GLY A 29 -14.40 -2.36 -21.78
C GLY A 29 -13.08 -1.57 -21.69
N TYR A 30 -12.93 -0.68 -20.70
CA TYR A 30 -11.64 -0.02 -20.44
C TYR A 30 -10.81 -0.81 -19.43
N TYR A 31 -11.45 -1.36 -18.40
CA TYR A 31 -10.74 -2.03 -17.31
C TYR A 31 -10.25 -3.43 -17.71
N ASP A 32 -11.05 -4.15 -18.51
CA ASP A 32 -10.66 -5.47 -19.02
C ASP A 32 -9.46 -5.36 -19.95
N GLY A 33 -8.38 -6.07 -19.64
CA GLY A 33 -7.08 -5.95 -20.32
C GLY A 33 -6.07 -4.99 -19.67
N ILE A 34 -6.50 -4.14 -18.72
CA ILE A 34 -5.58 -3.30 -17.92
C ILE A 34 -5.28 -3.99 -16.59
N GLY A 35 -6.32 -4.23 -15.78
CA GLY A 35 -6.20 -4.84 -14.46
C GLY A 35 -5.77 -3.88 -13.34
N ALA A 36 -5.89 -4.31 -12.09
CA ALA A 36 -5.61 -3.50 -10.90
C ALA A 36 -4.11 -3.17 -10.76
N ALA A 37 -3.24 -4.10 -11.15
CA ALA A 37 -1.80 -3.87 -11.12
C ALA A 37 -1.36 -2.74 -12.06
N ARG A 38 -1.76 -2.74 -13.33
CA ARG A 38 -1.43 -1.65 -14.26
C ARG A 38 -2.16 -0.34 -13.92
N ASP A 39 -3.40 -0.41 -13.46
CA ASP A 39 -4.21 0.78 -13.15
C ASP A 39 -3.72 1.53 -11.91
N VAL A 40 -3.21 0.80 -10.89
CA VAL A 40 -2.92 1.39 -9.56
C VAL A 40 -1.51 1.10 -9.03
N ILE A 41 -0.95 -0.09 -9.23
CA ILE A 41 0.40 -0.39 -8.72
C ILE A 41 1.45 0.38 -9.54
N GLN A 42 1.35 0.31 -10.87
CA GLN A 42 2.31 0.89 -11.81
C GLN A 42 2.59 2.37 -11.54
N ASN A 43 1.55 3.13 -11.19
CA ASN A 43 1.61 4.57 -10.99
C ASN A 43 1.57 4.92 -9.49
N HIS A 44 0.42 4.77 -8.84
CA HIS A 44 0.12 5.33 -7.53
C HIS A 44 0.94 4.65 -6.44
N LEU A 45 0.91 3.31 -6.33
CA LEU A 45 1.60 2.64 -5.22
C LEU A 45 3.12 2.70 -5.34
N LEU A 46 3.67 2.62 -6.57
CA LEU A 46 5.11 2.77 -6.77
C LEU A 46 5.58 4.20 -6.50
N GLN A 47 4.77 5.23 -6.80
CA GLN A 47 5.07 6.61 -6.41
C GLN A 47 5.02 6.81 -4.89
N LEU A 48 4.01 6.27 -4.20
CA LEU A 48 3.95 6.30 -2.74
C LEU A 48 5.13 5.55 -2.10
N MET A 49 5.54 4.42 -2.69
CA MET A 49 6.72 3.68 -2.27
C MET A 49 7.99 4.52 -2.47
N ALA A 50 8.16 5.16 -3.63
CA ALA A 50 9.32 6.00 -3.92
C ALA A 50 9.43 7.15 -2.90
N LEU A 51 8.34 7.85 -2.63
CA LEU A 51 8.29 8.92 -1.61
C LEU A 51 8.58 8.40 -0.20
N THR A 52 8.10 7.20 0.13
CA THR A 52 8.34 6.57 1.44
C THR A 52 9.80 6.16 1.62
N ALA A 53 10.46 5.72 0.54
CA ALA A 53 11.76 5.08 0.59
C ALA A 53 12.94 5.95 0.15
N MET A 54 12.69 7.12 -0.45
CA MET A 54 13.74 8.05 -0.92
C MET A 54 14.66 8.51 0.20
N GLU A 55 15.90 8.88 -0.16
CA GLU A 55 16.76 9.60 0.78
C GLU A 55 16.28 11.04 0.95
N GLU A 56 16.81 11.73 1.96
CA GLU A 56 16.57 13.17 2.12
C GLU A 56 17.14 13.91 0.89
N PRO A 57 16.28 14.61 0.12
CA PRO A 57 16.74 15.34 -1.05
C PRO A 57 17.55 16.57 -0.61
N ALA A 58 18.48 17.01 -1.45
CA ALA A 58 19.31 18.19 -1.16
C ALA A 58 18.49 19.50 -1.10
N SER A 59 17.32 19.53 -1.74
CA SER A 59 16.33 20.60 -1.70
C SER A 59 14.94 20.06 -2.03
N PHE A 60 13.91 20.90 -1.89
CA PHE A 60 12.54 20.59 -2.32
C PHE A 60 12.26 20.97 -3.78
N ASP A 61 13.31 21.21 -4.57
CA ASP A 61 13.15 21.47 -6.00
C ASP A 61 12.82 20.17 -6.76
N ALA A 62 12.07 20.29 -7.85
CA ALA A 62 11.53 19.14 -8.58
C ALA A 62 12.59 18.15 -9.03
N ASP A 63 13.76 18.65 -9.45
CA ASP A 63 14.86 17.81 -9.90
C ASP A 63 15.54 17.06 -8.74
N ALA A 64 15.66 17.68 -7.57
CA ALA A 64 16.23 17.04 -6.39
C ALA A 64 15.30 15.92 -5.88
N LEU A 65 13.99 16.18 -5.84
CA LEU A 65 12.99 15.17 -5.48
C LEU A 65 12.92 14.02 -6.49
N ALA A 66 12.89 14.34 -7.79
CA ALA A 66 12.87 13.33 -8.85
C ALA A 66 14.12 12.44 -8.80
N ALA A 67 15.30 13.01 -8.56
CA ALA A 67 16.54 12.25 -8.45
C ALA A 67 16.48 11.18 -7.35
N GLU A 68 15.98 11.53 -6.16
CA GLU A 68 15.89 10.57 -5.06
C GLU A 68 14.78 9.52 -5.27
N LYS A 69 13.66 9.87 -5.91
CA LYS A 69 12.62 8.90 -6.32
C LYS A 69 13.16 7.91 -7.36
N THR A 70 13.79 8.40 -8.43
CA THR A 70 14.39 7.58 -9.49
C THR A 70 15.43 6.61 -8.93
N LYS A 71 16.30 7.08 -8.03
CA LYS A 71 17.31 6.26 -7.37
C LYS A 71 16.71 5.10 -6.59
N VAL A 72 15.60 5.32 -5.89
CA VAL A 72 14.87 4.24 -5.21
C VAL A 72 14.24 3.28 -6.19
N LEU A 73 13.51 3.77 -7.18
CA LEU A 73 12.85 2.93 -8.18
C LEU A 73 13.87 2.05 -8.93
N GLY A 74 15.05 2.59 -9.27
CA GLY A 74 16.15 1.81 -9.87
C GLY A 74 16.80 0.80 -8.93
N ALA A 75 16.67 0.98 -7.61
CA ALA A 75 17.13 0.05 -6.59
C ALA A 75 16.08 -1.01 -6.22
N VAL A 76 14.86 -0.94 -6.77
CA VAL A 76 13.84 -1.96 -6.51
C VAL A 76 14.31 -3.33 -7.02
N ARG A 77 14.02 -4.36 -6.24
CA ARG A 77 14.27 -5.75 -6.57
C ARG A 77 12.98 -6.53 -6.46
N LEU A 78 12.69 -7.27 -7.52
CA LEU A 78 11.64 -8.26 -7.55
C LEU A 78 11.99 -9.44 -6.64
N PRO A 79 10.97 -10.12 -6.08
CA PRO A 79 11.21 -11.33 -5.33
C PRO A 79 11.76 -12.42 -6.23
N LYS A 80 12.55 -13.34 -5.66
CA LYS A 80 13.14 -14.45 -6.42
C LYS A 80 12.09 -15.44 -6.95
N ASP A 81 10.98 -15.55 -6.23
CA ASP A 81 9.87 -16.44 -6.56
C ASP A 81 8.59 -15.60 -6.68
N LEU A 82 8.25 -15.23 -7.91
CA LEU A 82 7.07 -14.41 -8.19
C LEU A 82 5.77 -15.12 -7.77
N GLY A 83 5.66 -16.44 -7.96
CA GLY A 83 4.45 -17.19 -7.59
C GLY A 83 4.22 -17.25 -6.07
N ARG A 84 5.29 -17.10 -5.29
CA ARG A 84 5.22 -16.99 -3.84
C ARG A 84 4.92 -15.55 -3.41
N ASP A 85 5.63 -14.58 -3.94
CA ASP A 85 5.70 -13.22 -3.38
C ASP A 85 4.88 -12.18 -4.15
N THR A 86 4.06 -12.62 -5.12
CA THR A 86 3.05 -11.81 -5.79
C THR A 86 1.73 -12.58 -5.89
N VAL A 87 0.63 -11.86 -5.81
CA VAL A 87 -0.73 -12.41 -5.85
C VAL A 87 -1.59 -11.51 -6.72
N ARG A 88 -2.30 -12.12 -7.67
CA ARG A 88 -3.41 -11.46 -8.37
C ARG A 88 -4.73 -12.15 -8.03
N GLY A 89 -5.79 -11.35 -7.93
CA GLY A 89 -7.12 -11.83 -7.61
C GLY A 89 -8.20 -11.17 -8.44
N GLN A 90 -9.38 -11.77 -8.44
CA GLN A 90 -10.56 -11.28 -9.15
C GLN A 90 -11.78 -11.44 -8.23
N TYR A 91 -12.57 -10.37 -8.05
CA TYR A 91 -13.70 -10.43 -7.11
C TYR A 91 -14.81 -11.34 -7.66
N ALA A 92 -15.33 -12.18 -6.78
CA ALA A 92 -16.48 -13.02 -6.99
C ALA A 92 -17.72 -12.40 -6.32
N ALA A 93 -18.89 -13.00 -6.59
CA ALA A 93 -20.13 -12.58 -5.97
C ALA A 93 -20.01 -12.56 -4.43
N GLY A 94 -20.59 -11.54 -3.81
CA GLY A 94 -20.41 -11.28 -2.38
C GLY A 94 -21.36 -10.21 -1.85
N TRP A 95 -20.95 -9.54 -0.79
CA TRP A 95 -21.75 -8.52 -0.12
C TRP A 95 -20.90 -7.27 0.14
N GLN A 96 -21.30 -6.14 -0.43
CA GLN A 96 -20.65 -4.85 -0.22
C GLN A 96 -21.65 -3.90 0.45
N GLY A 97 -21.33 -3.36 1.62
CA GLY A 97 -22.20 -2.39 2.30
C GLY A 97 -23.64 -2.86 2.55
N GLY A 98 -23.84 -4.18 2.74
CA GLY A 98 -25.17 -4.78 2.94
C GLY A 98 -25.96 -5.07 1.66
N ALA A 99 -25.43 -4.77 0.47
CA ALA A 99 -26.02 -5.11 -0.81
C ALA A 99 -25.27 -6.29 -1.46
N LYS A 100 -26.01 -7.14 -2.21
CA LYS A 100 -25.38 -8.18 -3.03
C LYS A 100 -24.59 -7.53 -4.16
N ALA A 101 -23.35 -7.97 -4.33
CA ALA A 101 -22.50 -7.62 -5.46
C ALA A 101 -22.29 -8.85 -6.34
N VAL A 102 -22.36 -8.66 -7.66
CA VAL A 102 -22.04 -9.69 -8.66
C VAL A 102 -20.53 -9.90 -8.74
N GLY A 103 -20.12 -11.06 -9.27
CA GLY A 103 -18.70 -11.31 -9.56
C GLY A 103 -18.22 -10.53 -10.78
N TYR A 104 -16.92 -10.32 -10.93
CA TYR A 104 -16.33 -9.58 -12.05
C TYR A 104 -16.72 -10.18 -13.41
N LEU A 105 -16.69 -11.52 -13.54
CA LEU A 105 -17.06 -12.24 -14.75
C LEU A 105 -18.56 -12.21 -15.06
N GLU A 106 -19.37 -11.72 -14.12
CA GLU A 106 -20.83 -11.55 -14.24
C GLU A 106 -21.21 -10.08 -14.54
N GLU A 107 -20.25 -9.16 -14.50
CA GLU A 107 -20.48 -7.75 -14.83
C GLU A 107 -20.79 -7.59 -16.33
N GLU A 108 -21.68 -6.65 -16.66
CA GLU A 108 -22.08 -6.41 -18.04
C GLU A 108 -20.88 -5.93 -18.88
N GLY A 109 -20.62 -6.61 -20.00
CA GLY A 109 -19.53 -6.28 -20.92
C GLY A 109 -18.18 -6.92 -20.57
N ILE A 110 -18.12 -7.81 -19.58
CA ILE A 110 -16.92 -8.61 -19.28
C ILE A 110 -17.03 -10.00 -19.92
N ASP A 111 -15.94 -10.48 -20.50
CA ASP A 111 -15.85 -11.85 -21.00
C ASP A 111 -15.79 -12.84 -19.82
N ALA A 112 -16.64 -13.88 -19.84
CA ALA A 112 -16.69 -14.91 -18.80
C ALA A 112 -15.39 -15.75 -18.67
N SER A 113 -14.48 -15.61 -19.64
CA SER A 113 -13.15 -16.21 -19.66
C SER A 113 -12.02 -15.22 -19.34
N SER A 114 -12.34 -13.96 -19.01
CA SER A 114 -11.36 -12.93 -18.67
C SER A 114 -10.45 -13.36 -17.51
N ASN A 115 -9.16 -13.10 -17.68
CA ASN A 115 -8.14 -13.29 -16.64
C ASN A 115 -7.66 -11.96 -16.04
N THR A 116 -8.35 -10.85 -16.32
CA THR A 116 -8.01 -9.53 -15.77
C THR A 116 -8.13 -9.55 -14.24
N ASP A 117 -7.09 -9.07 -13.56
CA ASP A 117 -7.07 -8.93 -12.12
C ASP A 117 -7.87 -7.70 -11.66
N THR A 118 -8.62 -7.85 -10.58
CA THR A 118 -9.27 -6.75 -9.85
C THR A 118 -8.67 -6.55 -8.47
N TYR A 119 -7.61 -7.30 -8.15
CA TYR A 119 -6.80 -7.22 -6.94
C TYR A 119 -5.38 -7.60 -7.30
N ALA A 120 -4.41 -6.87 -6.78
CA ALA A 120 -3.01 -7.21 -6.91
C ALA A 120 -2.29 -6.92 -5.60
N ALA A 121 -1.42 -7.84 -5.18
CA ALA A 121 -0.51 -7.66 -4.07
C ALA A 121 0.89 -8.13 -4.45
N ILE A 122 1.90 -7.32 -4.16
CA ILE A 122 3.29 -7.61 -4.49
C ILE A 122 4.20 -7.30 -3.30
N ARG A 123 5.21 -8.14 -3.10
CA ARG A 123 6.31 -7.91 -2.15
C ARG A 123 7.56 -7.48 -2.92
N LEU A 124 8.06 -6.30 -2.60
CA LEU A 124 9.25 -5.71 -3.20
C LEU A 124 10.37 -5.54 -2.16
N GLY A 125 11.61 -5.58 -2.62
CA GLY A 125 12.77 -5.12 -1.84
C GLY A 125 13.37 -3.86 -2.45
N VAL A 126 14.11 -3.09 -1.65
CA VAL A 126 14.90 -1.94 -2.13
C VAL A 126 16.36 -2.19 -1.76
N ASP A 127 17.21 -2.33 -2.78
CA ASP A 127 18.62 -2.68 -2.67
C ASP A 127 19.48 -1.44 -2.42
N ASN A 128 19.27 -0.83 -1.26
CA ASN A 128 20.07 0.29 -0.77
C ASN A 128 20.37 0.15 0.73
N ARG A 129 21.27 0.97 1.25
CA ARG A 129 21.69 0.88 2.66
C ARG A 129 20.55 1.13 3.65
N ARG A 130 19.59 2.01 3.32
CA ARG A 130 18.49 2.38 4.20
C ARG A 130 17.48 1.24 4.36
N TRP A 131 17.22 0.48 3.30
CA TRP A 131 16.12 -0.49 3.23
C TRP A 131 16.54 -1.94 3.00
N ALA A 132 17.84 -2.24 2.91
CA ALA A 132 18.32 -3.61 2.70
C ALA A 132 17.73 -4.61 3.72
N GLY A 133 16.91 -5.54 3.21
CA GLY A 133 16.24 -6.58 3.99
C GLY A 133 14.84 -6.21 4.51
N VAL A 134 14.41 -4.95 4.37
CA VAL A 134 13.06 -4.51 4.71
C VAL A 134 12.15 -4.71 3.50
N PRO A 135 11.10 -5.55 3.59
CA PRO A 135 10.15 -5.70 2.50
C PRO A 135 9.11 -4.58 2.47
N PHE A 136 8.74 -4.22 1.25
CA PHE A 136 7.61 -3.35 0.94
C PHE A 136 6.49 -4.22 0.39
N TYR A 137 5.35 -4.25 1.07
CA TYR A 137 4.15 -4.94 0.62
C TYR A 137 3.18 -3.92 0.06
N LEU A 138 2.89 -4.02 -1.23
CA LEU A 138 1.96 -3.14 -1.92
C LEU A 138 0.71 -3.96 -2.22
N ARG A 139 -0.47 -3.42 -1.94
CA ARG A 139 -1.73 -4.05 -2.37
C ARG A 139 -2.75 -3.04 -2.85
N THR A 140 -3.52 -3.47 -3.83
CA THR A 140 -4.65 -2.73 -4.37
C THR A 140 -5.78 -3.69 -4.71
N GLY A 141 -7.01 -3.20 -4.72
CA GLY A 141 -8.12 -3.95 -5.28
C GLY A 141 -9.45 -3.22 -5.20
N LYS A 142 -10.39 -3.72 -6.01
CA LYS A 142 -11.78 -3.29 -6.08
C LYS A 142 -12.67 -4.21 -5.26
N ARG A 143 -13.87 -3.75 -4.90
CA ARG A 143 -14.82 -4.49 -4.03
C ARG A 143 -14.16 -4.97 -2.73
N LEU A 144 -13.25 -4.18 -2.18
CA LEU A 144 -12.65 -4.45 -0.88
C LEU A 144 -13.54 -3.93 0.26
N GLY A 145 -13.21 -4.33 1.49
CA GLY A 145 -14.05 -4.05 2.67
C GLY A 145 -14.39 -2.58 2.88
N ARG A 146 -13.51 -1.66 2.47
CA ARG A 146 -13.76 -0.21 2.45
C ARG A 146 -12.77 0.51 1.53
N ARG A 147 -13.12 1.74 1.11
CA ARG A 147 -12.17 2.65 0.47
C ARG A 147 -11.12 3.17 1.45
N VAL A 148 -9.84 3.02 1.11
CA VAL A 148 -8.72 3.59 1.88
C VAL A 148 -7.41 3.58 1.08
N THR A 149 -6.65 4.66 1.16
CA THR A 149 -5.25 4.74 0.75
C THR A 149 -4.40 5.06 1.98
N GLU A 150 -3.52 4.16 2.38
CA GLU A 150 -2.62 4.35 3.53
C GLU A 150 -1.23 3.75 3.32
N ILE A 151 -0.25 4.35 4.00
CA ILE A 151 1.12 3.83 4.15
C ILE A 151 1.32 3.50 5.63
N ALA A 152 1.60 2.25 5.96
CA ALA A 152 1.93 1.81 7.30
C ALA A 152 3.41 1.40 7.37
N VAL A 153 4.20 2.17 8.12
CA VAL A 153 5.58 1.83 8.46
C VAL A 153 5.57 1.12 9.81
N VAL A 154 5.85 -0.18 9.80
CA VAL A 154 5.79 -1.04 10.99
C VAL A 154 7.20 -1.23 11.53
N PHE A 155 7.39 -0.92 12.81
CA PHE A 155 8.69 -1.04 13.46
C PHE A 155 8.95 -2.44 14.00
N GLN A 156 10.23 -2.78 14.08
CA GLN A 156 10.73 -3.96 14.76
C GLN A 156 10.33 -3.91 16.23
N ARG A 157 9.99 -5.08 16.77
CA ARG A 157 9.81 -5.22 18.22
C ARG A 157 11.15 -5.01 18.91
N ALA A 158 11.12 -4.36 20.06
CA ALA A 158 12.31 -4.17 20.88
C ALA A 158 12.94 -5.55 21.18
N PRO A 159 14.24 -5.76 20.91
CA PRO A 159 14.89 -7.06 21.12
C PRO A 159 14.81 -7.55 22.57
N HIS A 160 14.73 -6.63 23.52
CA HIS A 160 14.50 -6.90 24.92
C HIS A 160 13.36 -6.03 25.45
N SER A 161 12.36 -6.67 26.04
CA SER A 161 11.32 -6.02 26.83
C SER A 161 11.56 -6.36 28.30
N PRO A 162 11.69 -5.36 29.20
CA PRO A 162 11.82 -5.61 30.64
C PRO A 162 10.49 -6.04 31.27
N PHE A 163 9.40 -6.09 30.50
CA PHE A 163 8.09 -6.52 30.96
C PHE A 163 7.94 -8.04 30.80
N ASP A 164 7.25 -8.67 31.76
CA ASP A 164 6.91 -10.09 31.66
C ASP A 164 6.11 -10.37 30.38
N THR A 165 6.28 -11.56 29.79
CA THR A 165 5.61 -11.92 28.54
C THR A 165 4.10 -11.76 28.61
N THR A 166 3.49 -12.09 29.76
CA THR A 166 2.06 -11.93 30.03
C THR A 166 1.61 -10.47 30.05
N ALA A 167 2.50 -9.52 30.38
CA ALA A 167 2.20 -8.09 30.38
C ALA A 167 2.18 -7.48 28.97
N THR A 168 2.68 -8.22 27.97
CA THR A 168 2.83 -7.77 26.57
C THR A 168 2.09 -8.66 25.57
N GLU A 169 1.24 -9.59 26.02
CA GLU A 169 0.50 -10.51 25.12
C GLU A 169 -0.35 -9.77 24.08
N GLU A 170 -0.95 -8.63 24.48
CA GLU A 170 -1.76 -7.78 23.60
C GLU A 170 -0.93 -6.69 22.89
N LEU A 171 0.38 -6.62 23.10
CA LEU A 171 1.24 -5.58 22.51
C LEU A 171 1.51 -5.89 21.02
N GLY A 172 0.99 -5.03 20.15
CA GLY A 172 1.28 -5.07 18.73
C GLY A 172 2.69 -4.59 18.41
N SER A 173 2.95 -4.37 17.12
CA SER A 173 4.14 -3.64 16.69
C SER A 173 3.83 -2.16 16.63
N ASN A 174 4.76 -1.33 17.11
CA ASN A 174 4.71 0.11 16.91
C ASN A 174 4.60 0.40 15.40
N ALA A 175 3.82 1.41 15.05
CA ALA A 175 3.63 1.77 13.66
C ALA A 175 3.37 3.28 13.48
N ILE A 176 3.81 3.82 12.36
CA ILE A 176 3.33 5.11 11.84
C ILE A 176 2.47 4.79 10.63
N VAL A 177 1.20 5.22 10.69
CA VAL A 177 0.23 5.05 9.61
C VAL A 177 -0.11 6.42 9.05
N ILE A 178 0.24 6.64 7.80
CA ILE A 178 -0.09 7.85 7.04
C ILE A 178 -1.32 7.53 6.21
N ARG A 179 -2.44 8.16 6.52
CA ARG A 179 -3.69 8.01 5.75
C ARG A 179 -3.76 9.11 4.71
N VAL A 180 -3.77 8.69 3.45
CA VAL A 180 -3.84 9.59 2.28
C VAL A 180 -5.28 9.89 1.90
N GLN A 181 -6.20 8.93 2.05
CA GLN A 181 -7.64 9.13 1.91
C GLN A 181 -8.41 7.87 2.38
N PRO A 182 -9.70 7.97 2.73
CA PRO A 182 -10.36 9.19 3.19
C PRO A 182 -9.79 9.63 4.55
N ASP A 183 -10.19 10.80 5.03
CA ASP A 183 -9.82 11.33 6.36
C ASP A 183 -8.30 11.46 6.54
N GLU A 184 -7.69 12.37 5.80
CA GLU A 184 -6.25 12.57 5.76
C GLU A 184 -5.68 12.77 7.16
N GLY A 185 -4.59 12.08 7.46
CA GLY A 185 -4.05 12.09 8.82
C GLY A 185 -2.87 11.19 9.04
N VAL A 186 -2.35 11.24 10.27
CA VAL A 186 -1.25 10.40 10.73
C VAL A 186 -1.63 9.79 12.07
N THR A 187 -1.53 8.47 12.16
CA THR A 187 -1.70 7.70 13.41
C THR A 187 -0.36 7.13 13.82
N VAL A 188 0.06 7.41 15.06
CA VAL A 188 1.21 6.76 15.69
C VAL A 188 0.70 5.76 16.71
N ARG A 189 0.96 4.47 16.48
CA ARG A 189 0.60 3.38 17.41
C ARG A 189 1.80 2.95 18.21
N PHE A 190 1.65 2.89 19.53
CA PHE A 190 2.69 2.44 20.45
C PHE A 190 2.10 1.82 21.72
N GLY A 191 2.92 1.03 22.43
CA GLY A 191 2.51 0.44 23.71
C GLY A 191 2.46 1.47 24.85
N SER A 192 1.39 1.44 25.64
CA SER A 192 1.27 2.21 26.89
C SER A 192 0.73 1.35 28.02
N LYS A 193 1.11 1.68 29.25
CA LYS A 193 0.60 1.00 30.45
C LYS A 193 -0.88 1.31 30.61
N VAL A 194 -1.68 0.27 30.81
CA VAL A 194 -3.10 0.41 31.18
C VAL A 194 -3.20 1.04 32.58
N PRO A 195 -3.99 2.10 32.78
CA PRO A 195 -4.24 2.65 34.11
C PRO A 195 -4.80 1.58 35.05
N GLY A 196 -4.09 1.31 36.14
CA GLY A 196 -4.46 0.25 37.08
C GLY A 196 -3.28 -0.24 37.92
N THR A 197 -3.57 -1.22 38.77
CA THR A 197 -2.59 -1.86 39.65
C THR A 197 -1.80 -2.98 38.98
N SER A 198 -2.36 -3.59 37.92
CA SER A 198 -1.67 -4.59 37.10
C SER A 198 -0.59 -3.93 36.22
N MET A 199 0.45 -4.70 35.91
CA MET A 199 1.45 -4.31 34.92
C MET A 199 1.04 -4.92 33.58
N GLU A 200 0.20 -4.19 32.85
CA GLU A 200 -0.33 -4.60 31.55
C GLU A 200 -0.10 -3.47 30.55
N ILE A 201 0.36 -3.83 29.35
CA ILE A 201 0.67 -2.89 28.27
C ILE A 201 -0.23 -3.21 27.09
N ARG A 202 -0.88 -2.18 26.56
CA ARG A 202 -1.74 -2.27 25.39
C ARG A 202 -1.33 -1.23 24.35
N ASP A 203 -1.68 -1.52 23.10
CA ASP A 203 -1.55 -0.56 22.02
C ASP A 203 -2.46 0.64 22.28
N VAL A 204 -1.87 1.83 22.19
CA VAL A 204 -2.60 3.11 22.14
C VAL A 204 -2.25 3.83 20.84
N SER A 205 -3.17 4.67 20.39
CA SER A 205 -3.01 5.51 19.20
C SER A 205 -2.92 6.98 19.58
N MET A 206 -1.97 7.68 18.97
CA MET A 206 -1.99 9.13 18.85
C MET A 206 -2.40 9.48 17.43
N ASP A 207 -3.57 10.11 17.30
CA ASP A 207 -4.17 10.44 16.01
C ASP A 207 -4.09 11.94 15.72
N PHE A 208 -3.69 12.26 14.50
CA PHE A 208 -3.79 13.57 13.91
C PHE A 208 -4.66 13.47 12.66
N ALA A 209 -5.77 14.20 12.62
CA ALA A 209 -6.67 14.27 11.47
C ALA A 209 -6.73 15.71 10.92
N TYR A 210 -6.56 15.88 9.62
CA TYR A 210 -6.60 17.18 8.95
C TYR A 210 -7.96 17.86 9.11
N GLY A 211 -9.05 17.12 8.90
CA GLY A 211 -10.41 17.66 8.97
C GLY A 211 -10.84 18.16 10.36
N GLU A 212 -10.18 17.70 11.44
CA GLU A 212 -10.41 18.21 12.80
C GLU A 212 -9.47 19.37 13.15
N SER A 213 -8.25 19.38 12.61
CA SER A 213 -7.20 20.32 12.97
C SER A 213 -7.20 21.60 12.12
N PHE A 214 -7.73 21.52 10.89
CA PHE A 214 -7.81 22.63 9.96
C PHE A 214 -9.23 22.77 9.41
N THR A 215 -9.77 23.99 9.44
CA THR A 215 -11.12 24.29 8.96
C THR A 215 -11.21 24.59 7.46
N GLU A 216 -10.08 24.60 6.75
CA GLU A 216 -10.03 24.78 5.30
C GLU A 216 -10.05 23.41 4.62
N SER A 217 -10.88 23.27 3.58
CA SER A 217 -10.88 22.08 2.75
C SER A 217 -9.57 22.01 1.97
N SER A 218 -8.89 20.86 2.02
CA SER A 218 -7.80 20.57 1.09
C SER A 218 -8.31 20.72 -0.35
N PRO A 219 -7.56 21.39 -1.24
CA PRO A 219 -7.94 21.51 -2.64
C PRO A 219 -8.05 20.13 -3.28
N GLU A 220 -8.94 19.99 -4.25
CA GLU A 220 -9.08 18.72 -4.99
C GLU A 220 -7.79 18.43 -5.76
N ALA A 221 -7.48 17.15 -5.98
CA ALA A 221 -6.20 16.74 -6.56
C ALA A 221 -5.91 17.42 -7.92
N TYR A 222 -6.92 17.56 -8.79
CA TYR A 222 -6.74 18.23 -10.07
C TYR A 222 -6.64 19.75 -9.95
N GLU A 223 -7.32 20.38 -8.97
CA GLU A 223 -7.16 21.82 -8.71
C GLU A 223 -5.71 22.14 -8.36
N ARG A 224 -5.08 21.31 -7.51
CA ARG A 224 -3.68 21.45 -7.15
C ARG A 224 -2.76 21.27 -8.36
N LEU A 225 -2.95 20.21 -9.15
CA LEU A 225 -2.09 19.93 -10.30
C LEU A 225 -2.21 21.00 -11.40
N ILE A 226 -3.42 21.51 -11.65
CA ILE A 226 -3.62 22.60 -12.62
C ILE A 226 -2.91 23.87 -12.13
N LEU A 227 -3.04 24.20 -10.85
CA LEU A 227 -2.34 25.35 -10.27
C LEU A 227 -0.82 25.20 -10.40
N ASP A 228 -0.28 24.02 -10.10
CA ASP A 228 1.17 23.77 -10.20
C ASP A 228 1.67 23.93 -11.65
N VAL A 229 0.90 23.49 -12.66
CA VAL A 229 1.20 23.76 -14.08
C VAL A 229 1.24 25.26 -14.38
N LEU A 230 0.28 26.03 -13.86
CA LEU A 230 0.23 27.49 -14.07
C LEU A 230 1.40 28.21 -13.38
N LEU A 231 1.88 27.68 -12.27
CA LEU A 231 3.02 28.20 -11.52
C LEU A 231 4.37 27.70 -12.06
N GLY A 232 4.37 26.71 -12.97
CA GLY A 232 5.58 26.04 -13.46
C GLY A 232 6.24 25.13 -12.42
N ASP A 233 5.50 24.73 -11.37
CA ASP A 233 5.96 23.77 -10.38
C ASP A 233 5.74 22.34 -10.92
N SER A 234 6.83 21.56 -11.00
CA SER A 234 6.79 20.18 -11.48
C SER A 234 7.02 19.14 -10.40
N ASN A 235 7.01 19.53 -9.12
CA ASN A 235 7.28 18.66 -7.97
C ASN A 235 6.35 17.43 -7.89
N LEU A 236 5.08 17.61 -8.25
CA LEU A 236 4.05 16.55 -8.17
C LEU A 236 3.89 15.74 -9.46
N PHE A 237 4.69 16.02 -10.50
CA PHE A 237 4.60 15.34 -11.77
C PHE A 237 5.70 14.29 -11.91
N PRO A 238 5.35 13.02 -12.20
CA PRO A 238 6.37 11.99 -12.42
C PRO A 238 7.20 12.31 -13.67
N ARG A 239 8.52 12.15 -13.57
CA ARG A 239 9.41 12.24 -14.74
C ARG A 239 9.31 10.98 -15.62
N THR A 240 9.68 11.10 -16.89
CA THR A 240 9.70 9.98 -17.84
C THR A 240 10.46 8.77 -17.30
N GLU A 241 11.64 8.99 -16.70
CA GLU A 241 12.46 7.93 -16.14
C GLU A 241 11.78 7.19 -14.98
N GLU A 242 11.02 7.90 -14.14
CA GLU A 242 10.24 7.28 -13.05
C GLU A 242 9.17 6.34 -13.61
N VAL A 243 8.50 6.75 -14.69
CA VAL A 243 7.48 5.94 -15.37
C VAL A 243 8.11 4.70 -16.00
N GLU A 244 9.24 4.84 -16.68
CA GLU A 244 9.97 3.71 -17.29
C GLU A 244 10.47 2.71 -16.26
N LEU A 245 11.00 3.17 -15.13
CA LEU A 245 11.42 2.29 -14.04
C LEU A 245 10.24 1.56 -13.41
N SER A 246 9.10 2.24 -13.27
CA SER A 246 7.89 1.63 -12.74
C SER A 246 7.38 0.50 -13.64
N TRP A 247 7.45 0.66 -14.96
CA TRP A 247 7.18 -0.43 -15.91
C TRP A 247 8.19 -1.57 -15.82
N LYS A 248 9.50 -1.27 -15.74
CA LYS A 248 10.55 -2.31 -15.54
C LYS A 248 10.34 -3.15 -14.28
N ILE A 249 9.68 -2.60 -13.25
CA ILE A 249 9.30 -3.34 -12.04
C ILE A 249 8.06 -4.20 -12.30
N LEU A 250 7.01 -3.64 -12.92
CA LEU A 250 5.74 -4.33 -13.03
C LEU A 250 5.68 -5.35 -14.17
N ASP A 251 6.30 -5.07 -15.32
CA ASP A 251 6.21 -5.91 -16.53
C ASP A 251 6.57 -7.38 -16.27
N PRO A 252 7.66 -7.73 -15.55
CA PRO A 252 7.97 -9.14 -15.30
C PRO A 252 6.94 -9.85 -14.42
N ILE A 253 6.21 -9.11 -13.57
CA ILE A 253 5.16 -9.65 -12.71
C ILE A 253 3.92 -9.97 -13.57
N GLU A 254 3.53 -9.04 -14.44
CA GLU A 254 2.43 -9.21 -15.39
C GLU A 254 2.70 -10.36 -16.36
N GLU A 255 3.88 -10.39 -16.97
CA GLU A 255 4.30 -11.48 -17.87
C GLU A 255 4.27 -12.85 -17.16
N TYR A 256 4.73 -12.90 -15.90
CA TYR A 256 4.65 -14.12 -15.11
C TYR A 256 3.19 -14.53 -14.91
N TRP A 257 2.34 -13.61 -14.46
CA TRP A 257 0.93 -13.89 -14.22
C TRP A 257 0.19 -14.34 -15.47
N ASP A 258 0.41 -13.72 -16.63
CA ASP A 258 -0.24 -14.10 -17.90
C ASP A 258 0.02 -15.57 -18.29
N ASN A 259 1.15 -16.13 -17.87
CA ASN A 259 1.54 -17.51 -18.15
C ASN A 259 1.21 -18.50 -17.02
N HIS A 260 0.70 -18.05 -15.87
CA HIS A 260 0.56 -18.88 -14.67
C HIS A 260 -0.84 -18.79 -14.02
N GLY A 261 -1.74 -19.67 -14.49
CA GLY A 261 -3.04 -19.91 -13.85
C GLY A 261 -4.01 -18.74 -13.97
N ARG A 262 -5.12 -18.81 -13.23
CA ARG A 262 -6.15 -17.76 -13.18
C ARG A 262 -6.02 -16.93 -11.90
N PRO A 263 -6.51 -15.67 -11.88
CA PRO A 263 -6.57 -14.89 -10.66
C PRO A 263 -7.35 -15.60 -9.55
N ALA A 264 -6.85 -15.53 -8.32
CA ALA A 264 -7.51 -16.08 -7.15
C ALA A 264 -8.85 -15.37 -6.90
N GLN A 265 -9.90 -16.14 -6.65
CA GLN A 265 -11.22 -15.58 -6.42
C GLN A 265 -11.36 -15.10 -4.98
N TYR A 266 -11.95 -13.92 -4.77
CA TYR A 266 -12.26 -13.43 -3.43
C TYR A 266 -13.68 -12.83 -3.38
N PRO A 267 -14.46 -13.06 -2.33
CA PRO A 267 -15.81 -12.49 -2.25
C PRO A 267 -15.76 -10.95 -2.19
N ALA A 268 -16.62 -10.27 -2.95
CA ALA A 268 -16.80 -8.83 -2.82
C ALA A 268 -17.14 -8.44 -1.37
N GLY A 269 -16.53 -7.35 -0.88
CA GLY A 269 -16.62 -6.84 0.49
C GLY A 269 -15.58 -7.40 1.46
N THR A 270 -14.69 -8.30 1.01
CA THR A 270 -13.59 -8.83 1.83
C THR A 270 -12.29 -8.05 1.62
N TRP A 271 -11.17 -8.48 2.20
CA TRP A 271 -9.88 -7.80 2.09
C TRP A 271 -8.95 -8.40 1.01
N GLY A 272 -9.54 -9.14 0.07
CA GLY A 272 -8.82 -9.78 -1.03
C GLY A 272 -8.73 -11.30 -0.86
N PRO A 273 -7.96 -11.97 -1.73
CA PRO A 273 -7.78 -13.42 -1.72
C PRO A 273 -6.93 -13.89 -0.53
N VAL A 274 -7.20 -15.10 -0.04
CA VAL A 274 -6.47 -15.70 1.09
C VAL A 274 -4.98 -15.90 0.78
N GLU A 275 -4.64 -16.07 -0.49
CA GLU A 275 -3.27 -16.15 -0.99
C GLU A 275 -2.46 -14.89 -0.65
N ALA A 276 -3.10 -13.72 -0.62
CA ALA A 276 -2.44 -12.48 -0.23
C ALA A 276 -2.14 -12.43 1.28
N ASP A 277 -2.98 -13.04 2.13
CA ASP A 277 -2.68 -13.20 3.56
C ASP A 277 -1.52 -14.19 3.75
N HIS A 278 -1.59 -15.35 3.09
CA HIS A 278 -0.51 -16.35 3.12
C HIS A 278 0.84 -15.78 2.67
N MET A 279 0.85 -14.83 1.72
CA MET A 279 2.08 -14.15 1.28
C MET A 279 2.82 -13.47 2.45
N LEU A 280 2.10 -12.79 3.36
CA LEU A 280 2.70 -12.12 4.52
C LEU A 280 2.96 -13.10 5.67
N GLU A 281 2.09 -14.08 5.87
CA GLU A 281 2.23 -15.08 6.94
C GLU A 281 3.53 -15.88 6.83
N ARG A 282 4.03 -16.10 5.61
CA ARG A 282 5.34 -16.75 5.37
C ARG A 282 6.51 -15.99 5.97
N ASP A 283 6.38 -14.68 6.16
CA ASP A 283 7.35 -13.83 6.84
C ASP A 283 6.97 -13.58 8.32
N GLY A 284 5.95 -14.27 8.85
CA GLY A 284 5.43 -14.08 10.20
C GLY A 284 4.66 -12.77 10.39
N ARG A 285 4.11 -12.22 9.31
CA ARG A 285 3.43 -10.92 9.27
C ARG A 285 1.97 -11.09 8.86
N SER A 286 1.17 -10.05 9.09
CA SER A 286 -0.22 -9.99 8.64
C SER A 286 -0.50 -8.63 8.03
N TRP A 287 -1.42 -8.57 7.08
CA TRP A 287 -1.89 -7.28 6.58
C TRP A 287 -2.50 -6.47 7.71
N ARG A 288 -2.18 -5.20 7.74
CA ARG A 288 -2.93 -4.25 8.54
C ARG A 288 -4.37 -4.23 8.03
N ARG A 289 -5.32 -4.19 8.97
CA ARG A 289 -6.73 -3.91 8.68
C ARG A 289 -6.97 -2.43 8.97
N PRO A 290 -7.15 -1.61 7.94
CA PRO A 290 -7.42 -0.21 8.09
C PRO A 290 -8.63 0.02 8.99
#